data_AF-A0A6J4UAH7-F1
#
_entry.id   AF-A0A6J4UAH7-F1
#
_cell.length_a   1.000
_cell.length_b   1.000
_cell.length_c   1.000
_cell.angle_alpha   90.00
_cell.angle_beta   90.00
_cell.angle_gamma   90.00
#
_symmetry.space_group_name_H-M   'P 1'
#
loop_
_entity.id
_entity.type
_entity.pdbx_description
1 polymer ?
#
loop_
_entity_poly.entity_id
_entity_poly.type
_entity_poly.pdbx_seq_one_letter_code
_entity_poly.pdbx_strand_id
1 'polypeptide(L)'
;MLRLAARHADVWDTFPPIPKAATDGMTDTMADRVRHFDGACRDAGRDPAVVRRSTWTGSAALQSEAAFRAWVGEHRALGFTDFTAGLPGPAHHPAVRRIAAAVLPELRGATV
;
A
#
# COMPACT_ATOMS: atom_id res chain seq x y z
N MET A 1 16.92 -1.79 -9.15
CA MET A 1 16.05 -0.62 -8.87
C MET A 1 15.98 -0.27 -7.39
N LEU A 2 15.77 -1.23 -6.48
CA LEU A 2 15.60 -0.96 -5.03
C LEU A 2 16.70 -0.08 -4.41
N ARG A 3 17.99 -0.33 -4.71
CA ARG A 3 19.11 0.50 -4.21
C ARG A 3 19.08 1.96 -4.67
N LEU A 4 18.57 2.23 -5.88
CA LEU A 4 18.43 3.61 -6.39
C LEU A 4 17.27 4.31 -5.70
N ALA A 5 16.14 3.63 -5.56
CA ALA A 5 14.99 4.15 -4.82
C ALA A 5 15.38 4.45 -3.36
N ALA A 6 16.09 3.54 -2.70
CA ALA A 6 16.57 3.75 -1.34
C ALA A 6 17.43 5.02 -1.19
N ARG A 7 18.31 5.29 -2.16
CA ARG A 7 19.18 6.48 -2.14
C ARG A 7 18.46 7.78 -2.46
N HIS A 8 17.46 7.77 -3.34
CA HIS A 8 16.99 8.99 -4.00
C HIS A 8 15.48 9.24 -3.94
N ALA A 9 14.66 8.23 -3.67
CA ALA A 9 13.21 8.37 -3.77
C ALA A 9 12.63 9.13 -2.59
N ASP A 10 11.75 10.10 -2.85
CA ASP A 10 10.89 10.71 -1.82
C ASP A 10 9.68 9.82 -1.50
N VAL A 11 9.22 9.07 -2.50
CA VAL A 11 8.13 8.10 -2.38
C VAL A 11 8.58 6.79 -3.03
N TRP A 12 8.41 5.68 -2.31
CA TRP A 12 8.59 4.35 -2.85
C TRP A 12 7.24 3.64 -2.98
N ASP A 13 6.87 3.30 -4.21
CA ASP A 13 5.68 2.53 -4.51
C ASP A 13 6.02 1.04 -4.68
N THR A 14 5.20 0.17 -4.10
CA THR A 14 5.32 -1.28 -4.23
C THR A 14 3.94 -1.93 -4.11
N PHE A 15 3.81 -3.18 -4.54
CA PHE A 15 2.54 -3.88 -4.58
C PHE A 15 2.72 -5.39 -4.37
N PRO A 16 1.68 -6.11 -3.90
CA PRO A 16 1.75 -7.55 -3.74
C PRO A 16 1.94 -8.25 -5.10
N PRO A 17 2.25 -9.56 -5.10
CA PRO A 17 2.19 -10.36 -6.32
C PRO A 17 0.81 -10.29 -6.95
N ILE A 18 0.75 -9.83 -8.20
CA ILE A 18 -0.48 -9.77 -9.01
C ILE A 18 -0.39 -10.85 -10.10
N PRO A 19 -1.33 -11.81 -10.15
CA PRO A 19 -1.39 -12.81 -11.20
C PRO A 19 -1.48 -12.17 -12.59
N LYS A 20 -0.75 -12.73 -13.57
CA LYS A 20 -0.69 -12.25 -14.96
C LYS A 20 -0.15 -10.82 -15.14
N ALA A 21 0.51 -10.27 -14.12
CA ALA A 21 1.21 -9.00 -14.20
C ALA A 21 2.73 -9.19 -14.10
N ALA A 22 3.51 -8.10 -14.13
CA ALA A 22 4.97 -8.14 -14.01
C ALA A 22 5.49 -8.74 -12.68
N THR A 23 4.60 -8.89 -11.69
CA THR A 23 4.88 -9.48 -10.37
C THR A 23 4.34 -10.90 -10.21
N ASP A 24 3.85 -11.51 -11.29
CA ASP A 24 3.39 -12.90 -11.25
C ASP A 24 4.54 -13.83 -10.86
N GLY A 25 4.24 -14.82 -10.02
CA GLY A 25 5.25 -15.74 -9.48
C GLY A 25 6.20 -15.17 -8.43
N MET A 26 6.05 -13.89 -8.03
CA MET A 26 6.82 -13.37 -6.89
C MET A 26 6.35 -13.99 -5.57
N THR A 27 7.30 -14.41 -4.74
CA THR A 27 7.03 -15.06 -3.44
C THR A 27 7.12 -14.10 -2.25
N ASP A 28 7.80 -12.96 -2.43
CA ASP A 28 8.00 -11.99 -1.36
C ASP A 28 6.67 -11.41 -0.88
N THR A 29 6.45 -11.49 0.43
CA THR A 29 5.34 -10.80 1.09
C THR A 29 5.57 -9.29 1.07
N MET A 30 4.52 -8.51 1.37
CA MET A 30 4.68 -7.07 1.53
C MET A 30 5.68 -6.72 2.64
N ALA A 31 5.67 -7.49 3.74
CA ALA A 31 6.60 -7.30 4.86
C ALA A 31 8.06 -7.59 4.46
N ASP A 32 8.31 -8.60 3.63
CA ASP A 32 9.66 -8.89 3.14
C ASP A 32 10.19 -7.76 2.27
N ARG A 33 9.34 -7.22 1.39
CA ARG A 33 9.69 -6.08 0.52
C ARG A 33 10.04 -4.84 1.35
N VAL A 34 9.24 -4.51 2.35
CA VAL A 34 9.51 -3.39 3.26
C VAL A 34 10.85 -3.61 3.98
N ARG A 35 11.10 -4.83 4.49
CA ARG A 35 12.37 -5.17 5.15
C ARG A 35 13.57 -5.00 4.21
N HIS A 36 13.45 -5.43 2.95
CA HIS A 36 14.49 -5.28 1.94
C HIS A 36 14.75 -3.81 1.60
N PHE A 37 13.69 -3.01 1.45
CA PHE A 37 13.82 -1.57 1.19
C PHE A 37 14.48 -0.84 2.35
N ASP A 38 14.03 -1.12 3.58
CA ASP A 38 14.59 -0.52 4.78
C ASP A 38 16.07 -0.85 4.97
N GLY A 39 16.46 -2.10 4.65
CA GLY A 39 17.87 -2.50 4.61
C GLY A 39 18.66 -1.69 3.57
N ALA A 40 18.13 -1.55 2.36
CA ALA A 40 18.78 -0.77 1.30
C ALA A 40 18.91 0.72 1.65
N CYS A 41 17.95 1.30 2.38
CA CYS A 41 18.05 2.67 2.90
C CYS A 41 19.19 2.80 3.92
N ARG A 42 19.26 1.87 4.89
CA ARG A 42 20.34 1.85 5.89
C ARG A 42 21.72 1.66 5.26
N ASP A 43 21.85 0.77 4.28
CA ASP A 43 23.10 0.58 3.52
C ASP A 43 23.52 1.84 2.75
N ALA A 44 22.56 2.70 2.40
CA ALA A 44 22.80 3.99 1.76
C ALA A 44 23.03 5.14 2.75
N GLY A 45 23.02 4.88 4.07
CA GLY A 45 23.13 5.91 5.11
C GLY A 45 21.89 6.78 5.24
N ARG A 46 20.71 6.29 4.85
CA ARG A 46 19.44 7.02 4.87
C ARG A 46 18.45 6.38 5.83
N ASP A 47 17.73 7.21 6.58
CA ASP A 47 16.61 6.75 7.41
C ASP A 47 15.43 6.32 6.52
N PRO A 48 14.97 5.05 6.55
CA PRO A 48 13.83 4.62 5.77
C PRO A 48 12.52 5.33 6.14
N ALA A 49 12.41 5.91 7.34
CA ALA A 49 11.20 6.64 7.76
C ALA A 49 10.99 7.95 6.98
N VAL A 50 12.03 8.51 6.34
CA VAL A 50 11.90 9.73 5.53
C VAL A 50 11.33 9.47 4.14
N VAL A 51 11.21 8.21 3.71
CA VAL A 51 10.63 7.84 2.43
C VAL A 51 9.16 7.48 2.63
N ARG A 52 8.26 8.22 1.99
CA ARG A 52 6.83 7.87 1.99
C ARG A 52 6.62 6.56 1.24
N ARG A 53 5.69 5.74 1.73
CA ARG A 53 5.38 4.45 1.14
C ARG A 53 4.00 4.47 0.53
N SER A 54 3.94 4.13 -0.75
CA SER A 54 2.72 3.95 -1.52
C SER A 54 2.52 2.49 -1.87
N THR A 55 1.27 2.05 -1.83
CA THR A 55 0.87 0.73 -2.31
C THR A 55 -0.40 0.80 -3.10
N TRP A 56 -0.59 -0.20 -3.96
CA TRP A 56 -1.84 -0.35 -4.68
C TRP A 56 -2.33 -1.79 -4.68
N THR A 57 -3.65 -1.93 -4.87
CA THR A 57 -4.33 -3.21 -4.96
C THR A 57 -5.38 -3.18 -6.08
N GLY A 58 -5.86 -4.35 -6.46
CA GLY A 58 -7.03 -4.48 -7.33
C GLY A 58 -8.32 -4.07 -6.62
N SER A 59 -9.46 -4.48 -7.16
CA SER A 59 -10.77 -4.16 -6.60
C SER A 59 -11.10 -4.85 -5.28
N ALA A 60 -10.27 -5.78 -4.81
CA ALA A 60 -10.55 -6.64 -3.65
C ALA A 60 -10.75 -5.84 -2.36
N ALA A 61 -9.95 -4.80 -2.13
CA ALA A 61 -10.09 -3.92 -0.97
C ALA A 61 -11.35 -3.04 -1.03
N LEU A 62 -11.98 -2.90 -2.20
CA LEU A 62 -13.15 -2.04 -2.43
C LEU A 62 -14.48 -2.82 -2.44
N GLN A 63 -14.47 -4.10 -2.05
CA GLN A 63 -15.67 -4.95 -2.03
C GLN A 63 -16.60 -4.63 -0.85
N SER A 64 -16.06 -4.15 0.26
CA SER A 64 -16.80 -3.75 1.46
C SER A 64 -16.00 -2.79 2.33
N GLU A 65 -16.66 -2.11 3.27
CA GLU A 65 -16.00 -1.23 4.24
C GLU A 65 -15.03 -2.00 5.13
N ALA A 66 -15.40 -3.21 5.56
CA ALA A 66 -14.55 -4.07 6.37
C ALA A 66 -13.29 -4.51 5.62
N ALA A 67 -13.43 -4.91 4.34
CA ALA A 67 -12.29 -5.27 3.51
C ALA A 67 -11.32 -4.09 3.34
N PHE A 68 -11.85 -2.89 3.14
CA PHE A 68 -11.03 -1.68 3.01
C PHE A 68 -10.28 -1.36 4.32
N ARG A 69 -10.94 -1.45 5.46
CA ARG A 69 -10.32 -1.22 6.79
C ARG A 69 -9.22 -2.21 7.09
N ALA A 70 -9.47 -3.49 6.86
CA ALA A 70 -8.47 -4.54 7.05
C ALA A 70 -7.24 -4.28 6.20
N TRP A 71 -7.45 -4.03 4.90
CA TRP A 71 -6.36 -3.75 3.97
C TRP A 71 -5.56 -2.50 4.37
N VAL A 72 -6.21 -1.37 4.67
CA VAL A 72 -5.51 -0.16 5.13
C VAL A 72 -4.77 -0.41 6.44
N GLY A 73 -5.39 -1.10 7.40
CA GLY A 73 -4.79 -1.40 8.72
C GLY A 73 -3.51 -2.24 8.60
N GLU A 74 -3.57 -3.32 7.84
CA GLU A 74 -2.41 -4.21 7.58
C GLU A 74 -1.23 -3.44 6.96
N HIS A 75 -1.51 -2.58 5.99
CA HIS A 75 -0.48 -1.82 5.30
C HIS A 75 0.01 -0.61 6.13
N ARG A 76 -0.86 0.05 6.91
CA ARG A 76 -0.44 1.08 7.87
C ARG A 76 0.55 0.53 8.90
N ALA A 77 0.34 -0.70 9.37
CA ALA A 77 1.27 -1.37 10.30
C ALA A 77 2.67 -1.59 9.69
N LEU A 78 2.79 -1.56 8.37
CA LEU A 78 4.06 -1.62 7.62
C LEU A 78 4.61 -0.24 7.22
N GLY A 79 3.96 0.85 7.67
CA GLY A 79 4.40 2.22 7.40
C GLY A 79 3.92 2.79 6.06
N PHE A 80 2.91 2.19 5.41
CA PHE A 80 2.28 2.78 4.23
C PHE A 80 1.39 3.96 4.58
N THR A 81 1.52 5.04 3.82
CA THR A 81 0.78 6.29 3.99
C THR A 81 -0.14 6.59 2.81
N ASP A 82 0.20 6.05 1.64
CA ASP A 82 -0.46 6.32 0.37
C ASP A 82 -1.10 5.03 -0.16
N PHE A 83 -2.40 5.09 -0.45
CA PHE A 83 -3.24 3.92 -0.76
C PHE A 83 -3.98 4.14 -2.07
N THR A 84 -3.72 3.27 -3.04
CA THR A 84 -4.39 3.29 -4.35
C THR A 84 -5.13 1.98 -4.59
N ALA A 85 -6.30 2.02 -5.22
CA ALA A 85 -7.04 0.82 -5.57
C ALA A 85 -7.67 0.94 -6.95
N GLY A 86 -7.64 -0.15 -7.71
CA GLY A 86 -8.34 -0.23 -8.98
C GLY A 86 -9.85 -0.13 -8.80
N LEU A 87 -10.49 0.81 -9.51
CA LEU A 87 -11.94 0.99 -9.43
C LEU A 87 -12.66 -0.31 -9.84
N PRO A 88 -13.56 -0.84 -8.99
CA PRO A 88 -14.29 -2.05 -9.32
C PRO A 88 -15.37 -1.78 -10.39
N GLY A 89 -15.93 -2.85 -10.95
CA GLY A 89 -17.08 -2.73 -11.84
C GLY A 89 -18.32 -2.11 -11.16
N PRO A 90 -19.32 -1.64 -11.94
CA PRO A 90 -20.46 -0.87 -11.44
C PRO A 90 -21.24 -1.50 -10.29
N ALA A 91 -21.31 -2.84 -10.22
CA ALA A 91 -21.97 -3.57 -9.15
C ALA A 91 -21.42 -3.25 -7.75
N HIS A 92 -20.14 -2.85 -7.64
CA HIS A 92 -19.51 -2.53 -6.37
C HIS A 92 -19.43 -1.01 -6.08
N HIS A 93 -19.89 -0.15 -6.99
CA HIS A 93 -19.91 1.30 -6.76
C HIS A 93 -20.64 1.71 -5.46
N PRO A 94 -21.75 1.05 -5.04
CA PRO A 94 -22.36 1.35 -3.74
C PRO A 94 -21.40 1.14 -2.55
N ALA A 95 -20.53 0.13 -2.60
CA ALA A 95 -19.52 -0.09 -1.56
C ALA A 95 -18.45 1.01 -1.59
N VAL A 96 -17.97 1.40 -2.78
CA VAL A 96 -17.01 2.50 -2.95
C VAL A 96 -17.58 3.81 -2.38
N ARG A 97 -18.86 4.11 -2.63
CA ARG A 97 -19.53 5.31 -2.07
C ARG A 97 -19.55 5.28 -0.53
N ARG A 98 -19.88 4.13 0.07
CA ARG A 98 -19.88 4.00 1.54
C ARG A 98 -18.47 4.13 2.13
N ILE A 99 -17.47 3.50 1.51
CA ILE A 99 -16.06 3.66 1.90
C ILE A 99 -15.67 5.15 1.87
N ALA A 100 -16.01 5.85 0.79
CA ALA A 100 -15.67 7.26 0.63
C ALA A 100 -16.36 8.16 1.67
N ALA A 101 -17.64 7.89 1.97
CA ALA A 101 -18.45 8.73 2.84
C ALA A 101 -18.24 8.45 4.34
N ALA A 102 -18.01 7.19 4.73
CA ALA A 102 -17.95 6.78 6.13
C ALA A 102 -16.55 6.37 6.59
N VAL A 103 -15.80 5.64 5.76
CA VAL A 103 -14.52 5.04 6.16
C VAL A 103 -13.35 6.00 5.99
N LEU A 104 -13.26 6.70 4.86
CA LEU A 104 -12.15 7.64 4.61
C LEU A 104 -12.07 8.78 5.64
N PRO A 105 -13.18 9.43 6.06
CA PRO A 105 -13.11 10.46 7.09
C PRO A 105 -12.60 9.92 8.42
N GLU A 106 -13.06 8.75 8.84
CA GLU A 106 -12.58 8.10 10.07
C GLU A 106 -11.08 7.80 10.00
N LEU A 107 -10.61 7.19 8.91
CA LEU A 107 -9.20 6.85 8.75
C LEU A 107 -8.28 8.09 8.70
N ARG A 108 -8.80 9.24 8.28
CA ARG A 108 -8.07 10.53 8.27
C ARG A 108 -8.12 11.24 9.63
N GLY A 109 -9.22 11.11 10.36
CA GLY A 109 -9.40 11.70 11.69
C GLY A 109 -8.80 10.87 12.83
N ALA A 110 -8.50 9.60 12.59
CA ALA A 110 -7.70 8.77 13.49
C ALA A 110 -6.25 9.24 13.49
N THR A 111 -5.95 10.25 14.30
CA THR A 111 -4.58 10.62 14.66
C THR A 111 -3.98 9.46 15.46
N VAL A 112 -2.87 8.89 14.98
CA VAL A 112 -2.01 7.98 15.76
C VAL A 112 -1.07 8.81 16.60
#